data_AF-A0A254PZC2-F1
#
_entry.id   AF-A0A254PZC2-F1
#
_cell.length_a   1.000
_cell.length_b   1.000
_cell.length_c   1.000
_cell.angle_alpha   90.00
_cell.angle_beta   90.00
_cell.angle_gamma   90.00
#
_symmetry.space_group_name_H-M   'P 1'
#
loop_
_entity.id
_entity.type
_entity.pdbx_description
1 polymer ?
#
loop_
_entity_poly.entity_id
_entity_poly.type
_entity_poly.pdbx_seq_one_letter_code
_entity_poly.pdbx_strand_id
1 'polypeptide(L)' 'MSIEFKKKKAFFKEVVGVEEAESLLQWISDNPSGKIDLNSCTHLHSANLQVLVACKPFISAWPQDASLRVWLENSLINK' A
#
# COMPACT_ATOMS: atom_id res chain seq x y z
N MET A 1 -9.59 -6.35 9.11
CA MET A 1 -8.38 -6.37 8.27
C MET A 1 -8.54 -5.27 7.24
N SER A 2 -7.74 -4.21 7.34
CA SER A 2 -7.87 -3.03 6.48
C SER A 2 -7.17 -3.21 5.12
N ILE A 3 -6.44 -4.32 4.93
CA ILE A 3 -5.95 -4.78 3.63
C ILE A 3 -6.64 -6.09 3.25
N GLU A 4 -7.22 -6.12 2.06
CA GLU A 4 -7.75 -7.34 1.44
C GLU A 4 -6.76 -7.86 0.40
N PHE A 5 -6.20 -9.04 0.65
CA PHE A 5 -5.24 -9.69 -0.25
C PHE A 5 -5.95 -10.62 -1.25
N LYS A 6 -5.71 -10.41 -2.54
CA LYS A 6 -6.07 -11.35 -3.62
C LYS A 6 -4.81 -11.81 -4.36
N LYS A 7 -4.92 -12.85 -5.18
CA LYS A 7 -3.80 -13.44 -5.93
C LYS A 7 -2.96 -12.45 -6.76
N LYS A 8 -3.52 -11.33 -7.20
CA LYS A 8 -2.83 -10.36 -8.07
C LYS A 8 -2.94 -8.91 -7.59
N LYS A 9 -3.70 -8.66 -6.52
CA LYS A 9 -3.98 -7.30 -6.05
C LYS A 9 -4.20 -7.28 -4.55
N ALA A 10 -3.62 -6.30 -3.86
CA ALA A 10 -3.91 -5.99 -2.47
C ALA A 10 -4.70 -4.66 -2.42
N PHE A 11 -5.84 -4.66 -1.72
CA PHE A 11 -6.73 -3.51 -1.62
C PHE A 11 -6.66 -2.92 -0.22
N PHE A 12 -6.23 -1.67 -0.12
CA PHE A 12 -6.11 -0.92 1.12
C PHE A 12 -7.40 -0.12 1.32
N LYS A 13 -8.05 -0.28 2.47
CA LYS A 13 -9.34 0.31 2.77
C LYS A 13 -9.26 1.10 4.07
N GLU A 14 -9.84 2.29 4.05
CA GLU A 14 -9.99 3.17 5.22
C GLU A 14 -8.65 3.36 5.94
N VAL A 15 -8.60 3.03 7.22
CA VAL A 15 -7.42 3.16 8.09
C VAL A 15 -6.63 1.85 8.10
N VAL A 16 -5.44 1.87 7.52
CA VAL A 16 -4.50 0.74 7.53
C VAL A 16 -3.50 0.94 8.66
N GLY A 17 -3.64 0.12 9.71
CA GLY A 17 -2.87 0.19 10.94
C GLY A 17 -1.50 -0.49 10.87
N VAL A 18 -0.79 -0.50 12.00
CA VAL A 18 0.55 -1.11 12.09
C VAL A 18 0.52 -2.64 11.93
N GLU A 19 -0.57 -3.29 12.35
CA GLU A 19 -0.73 -4.75 12.38
C GLU A 19 -0.66 -5.38 10.98
N GLU A 20 -0.97 -4.62 9.94
CA GLU A 20 -0.99 -5.08 8.56
C GLU A 20 0.40 -5.17 7.91
N ALA A 21 1.43 -4.55 8.51
CA ALA A 21 2.72 -4.37 7.85
C ALA A 21 3.44 -5.69 7.55
N GLU A 22 3.44 -6.64 8.50
CA GLU A 22 4.08 -7.95 8.31
C GLU A 22 3.35 -8.77 7.24
N SER A 23 2.01 -8.80 7.29
CA SER A 23 1.19 -9.50 6.29
C SER A 23 1.36 -8.91 4.89
N LEU A 24 1.51 -7.58 4.79
CA LEU A 24 1.77 -6.90 3.52
C LEU A 24 3.15 -7.29 2.95
N LEU A 25 4.19 -7.30 3.78
CA LEU A 25 5.54 -7.69 3.37
C LEU A 25 5.56 -9.13 2.84
N GLN A 26 4.94 -10.04 3.57
CA GLN A 26 4.82 -11.44 3.16
C GLN A 26 4.08 -11.55 1.83
N TRP A 27 2.93 -10.88 1.69
CA TRP A 27 2.14 -10.93 0.46
C TRP A 27 2.90 -10.39 -0.77
N ILE A 28 3.62 -9.27 -0.64
CA ILE A 28 4.41 -8.73 -1.76
C ILE A 28 5.54 -9.68 -2.15
N SER A 29 6.19 -10.31 -1.16
CA SER A 29 7.26 -11.28 -1.39
C SER A 29 6.76 -12.51 -2.15
N ASP A 30 5.58 -13.00 -1.80
CA ASP A 30 4.94 -14.15 -2.47
C ASP A 30 4.33 -13.77 -3.84
N ASN A 31 4.05 -12.49 -4.07
CA ASN A 31 3.38 -11.98 -5.27
C ASN A 31 4.19 -10.82 -5.88
N PRO A 32 5.37 -11.06 -6.46
CA PRO A 32 6.26 -9.99 -6.97
C PRO A 32 5.64 -9.17 -8.11
N SER A 33 4.69 -9.74 -8.86
CA SER A 33 3.91 -9.03 -9.88
C SER A 33 2.57 -8.48 -9.36
N GLY A 34 2.34 -8.58 -8.04
CA GLY A 34 1.14 -8.12 -7.36
C GLY A 34 1.04 -6.60 -7.43
N LYS A 35 -0.20 -6.12 -7.53
CA LYS A 35 -0.50 -4.68 -7.63
C LYS A 35 -1.11 -4.16 -6.34
N ILE A 36 -0.77 -2.94 -5.99
CA ILE A 36 -1.35 -2.24 -4.84
C ILE A 36 -2.49 -1.35 -5.32
N ASP A 37 -3.61 -1.41 -4.63
CA ASP A 37 -4.75 -0.51 -4.79
C ASP A 37 -4.94 0.29 -3.51
N LEU A 38 -4.66 1.59 -3.58
CA LEU A 38 -4.80 2.52 -2.47
C LEU A 38 -6.07 3.38 -2.58
N ASN A 39 -6.94 3.15 -3.58
CA ASN A 39 -8.05 4.06 -3.91
C ASN A 39 -8.95 4.37 -2.72
N SER A 40 -9.25 3.35 -1.90
CA SER A 40 -10.12 3.48 -0.73
C SER A 40 -9.37 3.73 0.59
N CYS A 41 -8.04 3.91 0.55
CA CYS A 41 -7.23 4.17 1.73
C CYS A 41 -7.36 5.65 2.13
N THR A 42 -7.70 5.91 3.39
CA THR A 42 -7.81 7.25 3.96
C THR A 42 -6.71 7.53 4.99
N HIS A 43 -6.06 6.49 5.52
CA HIS A 43 -4.89 6.61 6.39
C HIS A 43 -3.99 5.39 6.23
N LEU A 44 -2.68 5.63 6.14
CA LEU A 44 -1.65 4.59 6.03
C LEU A 44 -0.63 4.76 7.16
N HIS A 45 -0.55 3.79 8.06
CA HIS A 45 0.49 3.79 9.09
C HIS A 45 1.89 3.71 8.44
N SER A 46 2.87 4.39 9.05
CA SER A 46 4.25 4.52 8.52
C SER A 46 4.96 3.18 8.31
N ALA A 47 4.66 2.15 9.11
CA ALA A 47 5.19 0.80 8.92
C ALA A 47 4.80 0.21 7.53
N ASN A 48 3.55 0.37 7.10
CA ASN A 48 3.13 -0.06 5.76
C ASN A 48 3.80 0.76 4.66
N LEU A 49 3.99 2.07 4.88
CA LEU A 49 4.77 2.89 3.94
C LEU A 49 6.19 2.36 3.79
N GLN A 50 6.86 2.00 4.88
CA GLN A 50 8.23 1.46 4.83
C GLN A 50 8.29 0.17 3.99
N VAL A 51 7.30 -0.70 4.13
CA VAL A 51 7.18 -1.90 3.27
C VAL A 51 7.03 -1.50 1.80
N LEU A 52 6.14 -0.57 1.48
CA LEU A 52 5.95 -0.09 0.09
C LEU A 52 7.22 0.55 -0.48
N VAL A 53 7.95 1.34 0.32
CA VAL A 53 9.22 1.96 -0.07
C VAL A 53 10.31 0.93 -0.32
N ALA A 54 10.40 -0.10 0.52
CA ALA A 54 11.41 -1.15 0.42
C ALA A 54 11.16 -2.08 -0.77
N CYS A 55 9.92 -2.53 -0.95
CA CYS A 55 9.57 -3.50 -1.98
C CYS A 55 9.28 -2.88 -3.35
N LYS A 56 9.01 -1.56 -3.41
CA LYS A 56 8.66 -0.81 -4.63
C LYS A 56 7.61 -1.52 -5.51
N PRO A 57 6.47 -1.97 -4.94
CA PRO A 57 5.47 -2.67 -5.71
C PRO A 57 4.78 -1.73 -6.70
N PHE A 58 4.12 -2.29 -7.72
CA PHE A 58 3.37 -1.50 -8.67
C PHE A 58 2.08 -0.94 -8.04
N ILE A 59 1.99 0.39 -7.90
CA ILE A 59 0.78 1.08 -7.46
C ILE A 59 -0.16 1.26 -8.65
N SER A 60 -1.31 0.60 -8.62
CA SER A 60 -2.30 0.59 -9.71
C SER A 60 -3.43 1.61 -9.54
N ALA A 61 -3.65 2.09 -8.33
CA ALA A 61 -4.60 3.16 -8.03
C ALA A 61 -4.14 3.89 -6.76
N TRP A 62 -4.22 5.22 -6.79
CA TRP A 62 -3.83 6.11 -5.70
C TRP A 62 -5.03 6.49 -4.82
N PRO A 63 -4.83 6.91 -3.56
CA PRO A 63 -5.92 7.37 -2.71
C PRO A 63 -6.77 8.46 -3.35
N GLN A 64 -8.07 8.43 -3.04
CA GLN A 64 -8.99 9.52 -3.42
C GLN A 64 -8.75 10.80 -2.63
N ASP A 65 -8.27 10.69 -1.39
CA ASP A 65 -7.85 11.85 -0.60
C ASP A 65 -6.62 12.49 -1.25
N ALA A 66 -6.77 13.74 -1.68
CA ALA A 66 -5.75 14.45 -2.45
C ALA A 66 -4.46 14.69 -1.64
N SER A 67 -4.59 14.98 -0.34
CA SER A 67 -3.45 15.25 0.54
C SER A 67 -2.61 13.98 0.76
N LEU A 68 -3.28 12.87 1.09
CA LEU A 68 -2.64 11.56 1.25
C LEU A 68 -2.00 11.11 -0.06
N ARG A 69 -2.69 11.29 -1.19
CA ARG A 69 -2.16 10.98 -2.52
C ARG A 69 -0.86 11.73 -2.80
N VAL A 70 -0.86 13.06 -2.68
CA VAL A 70 0.34 13.89 -2.95
C VAL A 70 1.51 13.47 -2.05
N TRP A 71 1.24 13.16 -0.78
CA TRP A 71 2.28 12.73 0.14
C TRP A 71 2.86 11.36 -0.22
N LEU A 72 2.01 10.39 -0.58
CA LEU A 72 2.45 9.04 -0.98
C LEU A 72 3.16 9.02 -2.33
N GLU A 73 2.66 9.75 -3.33
CA GLU A 73 3.32 9.86 -4.64
C GLU A 73 4.74 10.42 -4.47
N ASN A 74 4.91 11.48 -3.66
CA ASN A 74 6.23 12.03 -3.37
C ASN A 74 7.16 11.06 -2.63
N SER A 75 6.61 10.19 -1.77
CA SER A 75 7.38 9.24 -0.98
C SER A 75 7.77 7.97 -1.76
N LEU A 76 6.97 7.58 -2.75
CA LEU A 76 7.09 6.30 -3.47
C LEU A 76 7.61 6.42 -4.90
N ILE A 77 7.40 7.56 -5.58
CA ILE A 77 7.84 7.77 -6.98
C ILE A 77 9.23 8.42 -7.04
N ASN A 78 9.56 9.33 -6.12
CA ASN A 78 10.76 10.17 -6.20
C ASN A 78 12.04 9.50 -5.64
N LYS A 79 12.36 8.26 -6.03
CA LYS A 79 13.61 7.59 -5.66
C LYS A 79 14.38 7.01 -6.84
#